data_AF-I3DCB4-F1
#
_entry.id   AF-I3DCB4-F1
#
_cell.length_a   1.000
_cell.length_b   1.000
_cell.length_c   1.000
_cell.angle_alpha   90.00
_cell.angle_beta   90.00
_cell.angle_gamma   90.00
#
_symmetry.space_group_name_H-M   'P 1'
#
loop_
_entity.id
_entity.type
_entity.pdbx_description
1 polymer ?
#
loop_
_entity_poly.entity_id
_entity_poly.type
_entity_poly.pdbx_seq_one_letter_code
_entity_poly.pdbx_strand_id
1 'polypeptide(L)' 'MTLVACSTSEKTPIKPPILCPTASTTCKQININIKTNADLANALDASLNMTELCITENTALKTCIRDFNKNTGTTNK' A
#
# COMPACT_ATOMS: atom_id res chain seq x y z
N MET A 1 -37.44 -32.69 28.92
CA MET A 1 -36.29 -32.65 28.00
C MET A 1 -36.45 -31.44 27.10
N THR A 2 -35.82 -30.33 27.47
CA THR A 2 -35.80 -29.11 26.65
C THR A 2 -34.49 -29.09 25.88
N LEU A 3 -34.54 -29.46 24.60
CA LEU A 3 -33.47 -29.14 23.66
C LEU A 3 -33.61 -27.64 23.34
N VAL A 4 -32.77 -26.82 23.96
CA VAL A 4 -32.61 -25.42 23.55
C VAL A 4 -31.32 -25.34 22.73
N ALA A 5 -31.49 -24.80 21.54
CA ALA A 5 -30.57 -24.85 20.42
C ALA A 5 -29.15 -24.38 20.76
N CYS A 6 -28.17 -25.06 20.19
CA CYS A 6 -26.82 -24.55 20.03
C CYS A 6 -26.91 -23.32 19.12
N SER A 7 -27.01 -22.14 19.72
CA SER A 7 -26.81 -20.87 19.02
C SER A 7 -25.41 -20.92 18.43
N THR A 8 -25.32 -21.25 17.14
CA THR A 8 -24.16 -20.91 16.34
C THR A 8 -24.09 -19.39 16.35
N SER A 9 -23.33 -18.82 17.29
CA SER A 9 -22.80 -17.48 17.10
C SER A 9 -22.10 -17.52 15.76
N GLU A 10 -22.68 -16.87 14.75
CA GLU A 10 -22.03 -16.61 13.49
C GLU A 10 -20.66 -16.05 13.84
N LYS A 11 -19.61 -16.82 13.56
CA LYS A 11 -18.24 -16.33 13.70
C LYS A 11 -18.19 -15.08 12.84
N THR A 12 -18.09 -13.92 13.48
CA THR A 12 -17.84 -12.66 12.79
C THR A 12 -16.72 -12.92 11.80
N PRO A 13 -16.92 -12.69 10.49
CA PRO A 13 -15.90 -12.94 9.50
C PRO A 13 -14.67 -12.14 9.91
N ILE A 14 -13.62 -12.84 10.34
CA ILE A 14 -12.33 -12.21 10.60
C ILE A 14 -11.87 -11.72 9.24
N LYS A 15 -12.01 -10.40 8.97
CA LYS A 15 -11.54 -9.82 7.72
C LYS A 15 -10.06 -10.20 7.59
N PRO A 16 -9.65 -10.89 6.50
CA PRO A 16 -8.26 -11.27 6.34
C PRO A 16 -7.39 -10.01 6.38
N PRO A 17 -6.21 -10.05 7.01
CA PRO A 17 -5.34 -8.89 7.06
C PRO A 17 -4.98 -8.45 5.63
N ILE A 18 -4.94 -7.14 5.41
CA ILE A 18 -4.52 -6.57 4.13
C ILE A 18 -3.00 -6.78 3.95
N LEU A 19 -2.62 -7.52 2.92
CA LEU A 19 -1.22 -7.77 2.57
C LEU A 19 -0.81 -6.87 1.40
N CYS A 20 -0.73 -5.56 1.64
CA CYS A 20 -0.20 -4.62 0.65
C CYS A 20 1.28 -4.30 0.93
N PRO A 21 2.05 -3.92 -0.11
CA PRO A 21 3.39 -3.40 0.08
C PRO A 21 3.36 -2.25 1.09
N THR A 22 4.31 -2.22 2.02
CA THR A 22 4.44 -1.09 2.94
C THR A 22 5.05 0.11 2.22
N ALA A 23 4.79 1.32 2.71
CA ALA A 23 5.36 2.53 2.13
C ALA A 23 6.89 2.42 2.07
N SER A 24 7.44 2.52 0.86
CA SER A 24 8.86 2.41 0.60
C SER A 24 9.62 3.54 1.29
N THR A 25 10.70 3.21 1.99
CA THR A 25 11.57 4.23 2.63
C THR A 25 12.37 5.03 1.60
N THR A 26 12.37 4.57 0.35
CA THR A 26 13.04 5.16 -0.81
C THR A 26 12.37 6.45 -1.26
N CYS A 27 11.06 6.61 -1.00
CA CYS A 27 10.29 7.80 -1.37
C CYS A 27 10.39 8.89 -0.30
N LYS A 28 11.60 9.43 -0.15
CA LYS A 28 11.90 10.50 0.80
C LYS A 28 12.60 11.65 0.10
N GLN A 29 12.62 12.80 0.76
CA GLN A 29 13.34 13.96 0.27
C GLN A 29 14.84 13.62 0.11
N ILE A 30 15.36 13.89 -1.09
CA ILE A 30 16.77 13.67 -1.41
C ILE A 30 17.57 14.84 -0.84
N ASN A 31 18.60 14.54 -0.05
CA ASN A 31 19.53 15.56 0.43
C ASN A 31 20.71 15.62 -0.53
N ILE A 32 20.86 16.76 -1.21
CA ILE A 32 21.85 16.93 -2.28
C ILE A 32 22.66 18.20 -1.99
N ASN A 33 23.99 18.05 -2.00
CA ASN A 33 24.90 19.17 -1.89
C ASN A 33 25.45 19.54 -3.27
N ILE A 34 24.92 20.60 -3.87
CA ILE A 34 25.28 21.02 -5.23
C ILE A 34 26.41 22.04 -5.16
N LYS A 35 27.58 21.70 -5.73
CA LYS A 35 28.73 22.61 -5.82
C LYS A 35 29.10 22.97 -7.25
N THR A 36 28.75 22.10 -8.20
CA THR A 36 29.04 22.25 -9.63
C THR A 36 27.80 21.99 -10.47
N ASN A 37 27.85 22.40 -11.75
CA ASN A 37 26.78 22.09 -12.71
C ASN A 37 26.66 20.58 -12.98
N ALA A 38 27.76 19.83 -12.86
CA ALA A 38 27.73 18.38 -12.96
C ALA A 38 26.96 17.76 -11.78
N ASP A 39 27.17 18.27 -10.56
CA ASP A 39 26.41 17.85 -9.37
C ASP A 39 24.92 18.11 -9.58
N LEU A 40 24.55 19.27 -10.13
CA LEU A 40 23.17 19.61 -10.43
C LEU A 40 22.54 18.64 -11.46
N ALA A 41 23.25 18.33 -12.54
CA ALA A 41 22.73 17.41 -13.55
C ALA A 41 22.51 16.00 -12.99
N ASN A 42 23.46 15.49 -12.20
CA ASN A 42 23.36 14.19 -11.55
C ASN A 42 22.24 14.17 -10.49
N ALA A 43 22.11 15.24 -9.73
CA ALA A 43 21.06 15.42 -8.74
C ALA A 43 19.67 15.40 -9.35
N LEU A 44 19.51 16.07 -10.50
CA LEU A 44 18.26 16.10 -11.25
C LEU A 44 17.92 14.70 -11.78
N ASP A 45 18.86 14.03 -12.41
CA ASP A 45 18.67 12.67 -12.94
C ASP A 45 18.24 11.69 -11.82
N ALA A 46 18.97 11.69 -10.70
CA ALA A 46 18.61 10.88 -9.53
C ALA A 46 17.22 11.22 -8.97
N SER A 47 16.85 12.50 -8.96
CA SER A 47 15.53 12.96 -8.49
C SER A 47 14.40 12.49 -9.39
N LEU A 48 14.60 12.54 -10.71
CA LEU A 48 13.62 12.07 -11.70
C LEU A 48 13.42 10.55 -11.57
N ASN A 49 14.52 9.79 -11.51
CA ASN A 49 14.47 8.33 -11.35
C ASN A 49 13.74 7.92 -10.06
N MET A 50 14.04 8.58 -8.95
CA MET A 50 13.33 8.32 -7.68
C MET A 50 11.85 8.70 -7.76
N THR A 51 11.52 9.80 -8.44
CA THR A 51 10.12 10.22 -8.62
C THR A 51 9.31 9.18 -9.38
N GLU A 52 9.86 8.65 -10.47
CA GLU A 52 9.20 7.61 -11.27
C GLU A 52 8.96 6.32 -10.48
N LEU A 53 9.96 5.88 -9.71
CA LEU A 53 9.84 4.73 -8.81
C LEU A 53 8.70 4.96 -7.81
N CYS A 54 8.66 6.14 -7.18
CA CYS A 54 7.68 6.46 -6.16
C CYS A 54 6.25 6.54 -6.69
N ILE A 55 6.07 7.05 -7.91
CA ILE A 55 4.76 7.04 -8.58
C ILE A 55 4.29 5.60 -8.80
N THR A 56 5.20 4.73 -9.25
CA THR A 56 4.91 3.32 -9.50
C THR A 56 4.53 2.58 -8.22
N GLU A 57 5.33 2.69 -7.16
CA GLU A 57 5.06 2.07 -5.86
C GLU A 57 3.75 2.59 -5.24
N ASN A 58 3.49 3.90 -5.31
CA ASN A 58 2.26 4.49 -4.80
C ASN A 58 1.02 3.98 -5.56
N THR A 59 1.14 3.82 -6.87
CA THR A 59 0.09 3.29 -7.72
C THR A 59 -0.19 1.82 -7.40
N ALA A 60 0.85 1.01 -7.19
CA ALA A 60 0.74 -0.38 -6.79
C ALA A 60 0.06 -0.52 -5.42
N LEU A 61 0.49 0.29 -4.42
CA LEU A 61 -0.14 0.34 -3.10
C LEU A 61 -1.63 0.68 -3.18
N LYS A 62 -1.99 1.75 -3.90
CA LYS A 62 -3.39 2.17 -4.09
C LYS A 62 -4.22 1.09 -4.76
N THR A 63 -3.66 0.39 -5.75
CA THR A 63 -4.34 -0.69 -6.45
C THR A 63 -4.58 -1.88 -5.52
N CYS A 64 -3.56 -2.29 -4.75
CA CYS A 64 -3.70 -3.34 -3.76
C CYS A 64 -4.80 -3.04 -2.72
N ILE A 65 -4.83 -1.82 -2.17
CA ILE A 65 -5.87 -1.40 -1.22
C ILE A 65 -7.25 -1.44 -1.86
N ARG A 66 -7.37 -0.93 -3.08
CA ARG A 66 -8.63 -0.92 -3.83
C ARG A 66 -9.16 -2.33 -4.05
N ASP A 67 -8.31 -3.26 -4.47
CA ASP A 67 -8.70 -4.63 -4.81
C ASP A 67 -9.09 -5.42 -3.55
N PHE A 68 -8.36 -5.23 -2.45
CA PHE A 68 -8.76 -5.77 -1.14
C PHE A 68 -10.14 -5.26 -0.70
N ASN A 69 -10.40 -3.95 -0.85
CA ASN A 69 -11.68 -3.36 -0.48
C ASN A 69 -12.84 -3.83 -1.37
N LYS A 70 -12.61 -4.06 -2.67
CA LYS A 70 -13.62 -4.65 -3.56
C LYS A 70 -13.99 -6.07 -3.13
N ASN A 71 -12.99 -6.90 -2.82
CA ASN A 71 -13.19 -8.29 -2.43
C ASN A 71 -13.87 -8.44 -1.06
N THR A 72 -13.68 -7.47 -0.16
CA THR A 72 -14.33 -7.45 1.17
C THR A 72 -15.70 -6.75 1.16
N GLY A 73 -16.03 -5.99 0.12
CA GLY A 73 -17.34 -5.37 -0.08
C GLY A 73 -18.39 -6.30 -0.70
N THR A 74 -17.97 -7.40 -1.31
CA THR A 74 -18.85 -8.37 -1.99
C THR A 74 -19.29 -9.55 -1.12
N THR A 75 -18.84 -9.67 0.14
CA THR A 75 -19.30 -10.69 1.11
C THR A 75 -20.64 -10.33 1.78
N ASN A 76 -21.59 -9.83 1.00
CA ASN A 76 -23.00 -9.73 1.38
C ASN A 76 -23.86 -9.93 0.12
N LYS A 77 -23.94 -11.16 -0.37
CA LYS A 77 -25.09 -11.62 -1.15
C LYS A 77 -25.22 -13.14 -1.08
#